data_AF-A0A9W8A080-F1
#
_entry.id   AF-A0A9W8A080-F1
#
_cell.length_a   1.000
_cell.length_b   1.000
_cell.length_c   1.000
_cell.angle_alpha   90.00
_cell.angle_beta   90.00
_cell.angle_gamma   90.00
#
_symmetry.space_group_name_H-M   'P 1'
#
loop_
_entity.id
_entity.type
_entity.pdbx_description
1 polymer ?
#
loop_
_entity_poly.entity_id
_entity_poly.type
_entity_poly.pdbx_seq_one_letter_code
_entity_poly.pdbx_strand_id
1 'polypeptide(L)'
;GVDLDYELNVAEIEKYITPKIARGPVACWQSHLRVWKDIVDKGHETAFIFEDDIDIQVDLHSLVKRGLEIISTQNSTFVDHIDNTKRHNDWDTIFVGHCSQSETENPPITPELTYLRKSKGPACGHGYIISQRGAQKFVDMTLKAIEEPWDIV
;
A
#
# COMPACT_ATOMS: atom_id res chain seq x y z
N GLY A 1 -11.04 -19.40 16.86
CA GLY A 1 -9.94 -18.43 16.78
C GLY A 1 -8.80 -19.16 16.13
N VAL A 2 -8.39 -18.73 14.94
CA VAL A 2 -7.20 -19.26 14.29
C VAL A 2 -6.04 -18.45 14.83
N ASP A 3 -5.08 -19.12 15.46
CA ASP A 3 -3.81 -18.53 15.90
C ASP A 3 -3.06 -18.07 14.63
N LEU A 4 -2.84 -16.76 14.51
CA LEU A 4 -2.20 -16.13 13.34
C LEU A 4 -0.70 -15.87 13.57
N ASP A 5 -0.03 -16.72 14.34
CA ASP A 5 1.45 -16.75 14.43
C ASP A 5 2.03 -17.34 13.13
N TYR A 6 1.83 -16.62 12.02
CA TYR A 6 2.46 -16.85 10.72
C TYR A 6 3.74 -16.02 10.63
N GLU A 7 4.72 -16.29 11.51
CA GLU A 7 6.09 -16.16 11.05
C GLU A 7 6.25 -17.16 9.91
N LEU A 8 6.11 -16.71 8.66
CA LEU A 8 6.54 -17.51 7.52
C LEU A 8 7.99 -17.90 7.81
N ASN A 9 8.20 -19.18 8.10
CA ASN A 9 9.50 -19.72 8.44
C ASN A 9 10.46 -19.38 7.30
N VAL A 10 11.67 -18.95 7.60
CA VAL A 10 12.73 -18.70 6.61
C VAL A 10 12.81 -19.85 5.60
N ALA A 11 12.64 -21.11 6.03
CA ALA A 11 12.59 -22.29 5.18
C ALA A 11 11.37 -22.34 4.22
N GLU A 12 10.20 -21.86 4.65
CA GLU A 12 9.03 -21.73 3.77
C GLU A 12 9.20 -20.65 2.72
N ILE A 13 10.09 -19.69 2.95
CA ILE A 13 10.36 -18.62 2.02
C ILE A 13 11.55 -18.98 1.11
N GLU A 14 12.51 -19.74 1.62
CA GLU A 14 13.59 -20.35 0.83
C GLU A 14 13.06 -21.19 -0.33
N LYS A 15 11.87 -21.80 -0.21
CA LYS A 15 11.23 -22.54 -1.31
C LYS A 15 10.86 -21.65 -2.51
N TYR A 16 10.70 -20.34 -2.29
CA TYR A 16 10.45 -19.33 -3.33
C TYR A 16 11.72 -18.60 -3.77
N ILE A 17 12.82 -18.71 -3.01
CA ILE A 17 14.14 -18.24 -3.41
C ILE A 17 14.69 -19.20 -4.47
N THR A 18 14.31 -18.94 -5.71
CA THR A 18 14.90 -19.61 -6.88
C THR A 18 16.21 -18.92 -7.25
N PRO A 19 17.08 -19.53 -8.07
CA PRO A 19 18.23 -18.83 -8.66
C PRO A 19 17.86 -17.56 -9.45
N LYS A 20 16.58 -17.35 -9.75
CA LYS A 20 16.05 -16.19 -10.47
C LYS A 20 15.62 -15.02 -9.57
N ILE A 21 15.39 -15.24 -8.27
CA ILE A 21 14.97 -14.18 -7.34
C ILE A 21 16.03 -14.01 -6.26
N ALA A 22 16.62 -12.81 -6.18
CA ALA A 22 17.62 -12.49 -5.17
C ALA A 22 17.01 -12.45 -3.75
N ARG A 23 17.84 -12.73 -2.74
CA ARG A 23 17.43 -12.69 -1.32
C ARG A 23 16.93 -11.32 -0.86
N GLY A 24 17.49 -10.25 -1.43
CA GLY A 24 17.14 -8.86 -1.07
C GLY A 24 15.66 -8.54 -1.33
N PRO A 25 15.17 -8.65 -2.58
CA PRO A 25 13.75 -8.46 -2.90
C PRO A 25 12.79 -9.29 -2.04
N VAL A 26 13.15 -10.54 -1.76
CA VAL A 26 12.35 -11.44 -0.90
C VAL A 26 12.28 -10.91 0.54
N ALA A 27 13.40 -10.45 1.10
CA ALA A 27 13.43 -9.88 2.44
C ALA A 27 12.68 -8.54 2.54
N CYS A 28 12.82 -7.67 1.53
CA CYS A 28 12.05 -6.41 1.44
C CYS A 28 10.55 -6.70 1.46
N TRP A 29 10.10 -7.63 0.60
CA TRP A 29 8.71 -8.05 0.54
C TRP A 29 8.19 -8.63 1.87
N GLN A 30 9.00 -9.44 2.57
CA GLN A 30 8.63 -9.97 3.89
C GLN A 30 8.42 -8.87 4.92
N SER A 31 9.29 -7.86 4.91
CA SER A 31 9.18 -6.71 5.81
C SER A 31 7.83 -6.02 5.61
N HIS A 32 7.46 -5.74 4.35
CA HIS A 32 6.17 -5.15 4.03
C HIS A 32 4.97 -6.02 4.44
N LEU A 33 5.00 -7.33 4.17
CA LEU A 33 3.93 -8.24 4.60
C LEU A 33 3.73 -8.22 6.12
N ARG A 34 4.81 -8.19 6.91
CA ARG A 34 4.74 -8.09 8.37
C ARG A 34 4.05 -6.79 8.80
N VAL A 35 4.42 -5.67 8.19
CA VAL A 35 3.80 -4.36 8.48
C VAL A 35 2.33 -4.33 8.11
N TRP A 36 1.93 -4.87 6.95
CA TRP A 36 0.52 -4.90 6.54
C TRP A 36 -0.35 -5.76 7.46
N LYS A 37 0.16 -6.92 7.89
CA LYS A 37 -0.50 -7.75 8.89
C LYS A 37 -0.66 -7.00 10.22
N ASP A 38 0.40 -6.35 10.69
CA ASP A 38 0.35 -5.56 11.92
C ASP A 38 -0.73 -4.47 11.88
N ILE A 39 -0.87 -3.78 10.73
CA ILE A 39 -1.92 -2.79 10.48
C ILE A 39 -3.32 -3.40 10.59
N VAL A 40 -3.52 -4.56 9.96
CA VAL A 40 -4.79 -5.29 9.99
C VAL A 40 -5.10 -5.78 11.39
N ASP A 41 -4.18 -6.51 12.02
CA ASP A 41 -4.35 -7.18 13.30
C ASP A 41 -4.60 -6.18 14.44
N LYS A 42 -3.90 -5.04 14.42
CA LYS A 42 -4.07 -3.99 15.43
C LYS A 42 -5.21 -3.01 15.14
N GLY A 43 -5.89 -3.16 14.01
CA GLY A 43 -7.03 -2.30 13.71
C GLY A 43 -6.64 -0.86 13.28
N HIS A 44 -5.43 -0.64 12.76
CA HIS A 44 -4.98 0.71 12.37
C HIS A 44 -5.72 1.21 11.12
N GLU A 45 -6.47 2.31 11.24
CA GLU A 45 -7.27 2.87 10.13
C GLU A 45 -6.40 3.28 8.93
N THR A 46 -5.23 3.85 9.21
CA THR A 46 -4.28 4.34 8.21
C THR A 46 -2.87 4.22 8.75
N ALA A 47 -1.92 3.87 7.88
CA ALA A 47 -0.50 3.85 8.18
C ALA A 47 0.29 4.58 7.10
N PHE A 48 1.37 5.23 7.52
CA PHE A 48 2.37 5.80 6.62
C PHE A 48 3.64 4.96 6.72
N ILE A 49 4.03 4.34 5.61
CA ILE A 49 5.16 3.43 5.50
C ILE A 49 6.26 4.08 4.65
N PHE A 50 7.50 3.93 5.12
CA PHE A 50 8.71 4.42 4.45
C PHE A 50 9.81 3.36 4.55
N GLU A 51 10.60 3.23 3.48
CA GLU A 51 11.90 2.58 3.51
C GLU A 51 12.97 3.55 4.06
N ASP A 52 14.13 3.04 4.46
CA ASP A 52 15.19 3.81 5.13
C ASP A 52 16.01 4.71 4.20
N ASP A 53 15.89 4.51 2.89
CA ASP A 53 16.68 5.18 1.85
C ASP A 53 15.91 6.28 1.09
N ILE A 54 14.80 6.77 1.66
CA ILE A 54 14.01 7.81 1.01
C ILE A 54 14.55 9.23 1.21
N ASP A 55 14.45 10.01 0.14
CA ASP A 55 14.61 11.47 0.18
C ASP A 55 13.24 12.14 0.37
N ILE A 56 13.01 12.70 1.55
CA ILE A 56 11.75 13.36 1.90
C ILE A 56 11.78 14.84 1.50
N GLN A 57 10.77 15.28 0.76
CA GLN A 57 10.55 16.70 0.49
C GLN A 57 10.04 17.44 1.73
N VAL A 58 10.49 18.69 1.91
CA VAL A 58 10.16 19.53 3.10
C VAL A 58 8.65 19.74 3.27
N ASP A 59 7.89 19.67 2.19
CA ASP A 59 6.44 19.89 2.17
C ASP A 59 5.62 18.59 2.17
N LEU A 60 6.23 17.41 2.36
CA LEU A 60 5.55 16.10 2.32
C LEU A 60 4.27 16.08 3.18
N HIS A 61 4.34 16.60 4.40
CA HIS A 61 3.18 16.68 5.29
C HIS A 61 2.00 17.44 4.66
N SER A 62 2.29 18.58 4.01
CA SER A 62 1.29 19.42 3.37
C SER A 62 0.74 18.79 2.08
N LEU A 63 1.55 18.03 1.36
CA LEU A 63 1.13 17.28 0.17
C LEU A 63 0.20 16.13 0.55
N VAL A 64 0.60 15.35 1.55
CA VAL A 64 -0.16 14.21 2.09
C VAL A 64 -1.51 14.66 2.64
N LYS A 65 -1.52 15.70 3.48
CA LYS A 65 -2.76 16.24 4.04
C LYS A 65 -3.75 16.64 2.94
N ARG A 66 -3.29 17.41 1.95
CA ARG A 66 -4.13 17.83 0.81
C ARG A 66 -4.64 16.64 0.00
N GLY A 67 -3.79 15.65 -0.26
CA GLY A 67 -4.18 14.43 -0.97
C GLY A 67 -5.30 13.67 -0.25
N LEU A 68 -5.13 13.46 1.06
CA LEU A 68 -6.13 12.78 1.91
C LEU A 68 -7.44 13.57 1.98
N GLU A 69 -7.38 14.90 2.14
CA GLU A 69 -8.57 15.77 2.16
C GLU A 69 -9.39 15.66 0.87
N ILE A 70 -8.73 15.70 -0.29
CA ILE A 70 -9.40 15.58 -1.59
C ILE A 70 -10.03 14.20 -1.77
N ILE A 71 -9.27 13.14 -1.48
CA ILE A 71 -9.76 11.76 -1.59
C ILE A 71 -10.96 11.51 -0.67
N SER A 72 -10.95 12.11 0.53
CA SER A 72 -12.06 12.00 1.48
C SER A 72 -13.32 12.76 1.05
N THR A 73 -13.18 13.86 0.31
CA THR A 73 -14.31 14.72 -0.10
C THR A 73 -14.94 14.28 -1.43
N GLN A 74 -14.15 13.77 -2.36
CA GLN A 74 -14.62 13.32 -3.68
C GLN A 74 -15.51 12.07 -3.65
N ASN A 75 -15.44 11.25 -2.59
CA ASN A 75 -16.26 10.04 -2.44
C ASN A 75 -17.54 10.26 -1.61
N SER A 76 -17.85 11.49 -1.20
CA SER A 76 -19.04 11.79 -0.37
C SER A 76 -20.36 11.92 -1.14
N THR A 77 -20.40 11.60 -2.44
CA THR A 77 -21.65 11.62 -3.23
C THR A 77 -22.51 10.36 -3.08
N PHE A 78 -22.04 9.35 -2.34
CA PHE A 78 -22.79 8.14 -1.97
C PHE A 78 -22.90 8.00 -0.43
N VAL A 79 -23.48 9.00 0.25
CA VAL A 79 -23.87 8.84 1.66
C VAL A 79 -25.33 8.38 1.70
N ASP A 80 -25.53 7.08 1.48
CA ASP A 80 -26.71 6.41 1.99
C ASP A 80 -26.64 6.37 3.53
N HIS A 81 -27.79 6.59 4.16
CA HIS A 81 -28.01 6.74 5.59
C HIS A 81 -27.72 5.47 6.42
N ILE A 82 -26.48 4.97 6.43
CA ILE A 82 -26.09 3.85 7.29
C ILE A 82 -24.71 4.14 7.91
N ASP A 83 -24.77 4.52 9.18
CA ASP A 83 -23.68 4.44 10.16
C ASP A 83 -22.53 5.48 10.06
N ASN A 84 -22.71 6.62 10.74
CA ASN A 84 -21.70 7.68 10.97
C ASN A 84 -20.44 7.21 11.75
N THR A 85 -20.32 5.92 12.11
CA THR A 85 -19.14 5.38 12.79
C THR A 85 -18.08 4.80 11.83
N LYS A 86 -18.40 4.66 10.53
CA LYS A 86 -17.45 4.18 9.52
C LYS A 86 -17.28 5.25 8.45
N ARG A 87 -16.20 6.04 8.56
CA ARG A 87 -15.69 6.76 7.39
C ARG A 87 -15.34 5.72 6.33
N HIS A 88 -16.16 5.61 5.29
CA HIS A 88 -15.87 4.77 4.14
C HIS A 88 -14.68 5.40 3.38
N ASN A 89 -13.46 5.07 3.82
CA ASN A 89 -12.23 5.39 3.13
C ASN A 89 -12.21 4.59 1.82
N ASP A 90 -12.70 5.20 0.75
CA ASP A 90 -12.77 4.57 -0.58
C ASP A 90 -11.43 4.47 -1.32
N TRP A 91 -10.34 4.79 -0.64
CA TRP A 91 -8.98 4.65 -1.13
C TRP A 91 -8.26 3.49 -0.43
N ASP A 92 -7.34 2.85 -1.17
CA ASP A 92 -6.52 1.76 -0.65
C ASP A 92 -5.12 2.25 -0.30
N THR A 93 -4.42 2.83 -1.28
CA THR A 93 -3.02 3.25 -1.14
C THR A 93 -2.76 4.55 -1.89
N ILE A 94 -1.97 5.44 -1.29
CA ILE A 94 -1.44 6.66 -1.90
C ILE A 94 0.08 6.56 -1.89
N PHE A 95 0.67 6.43 -3.07
CA PHE A 95 2.12 6.45 -3.22
C PHE A 95 2.60 7.89 -3.15
N VAL A 96 3.56 8.15 -2.25
CA VAL A 96 4.11 9.51 -2.04
C VAL A 96 5.49 9.68 -2.67
N GLY A 97 5.97 8.65 -3.34
CA GLY A 97 7.18 8.64 -4.15
C GLY A 97 6.95 7.88 -5.46
N HIS A 98 7.92 7.94 -6.35
CA HIS A 98 7.87 7.24 -7.63
C HIS A 98 9.25 6.76 -8.05
N CYS A 99 9.31 5.65 -8.78
CA CYS A 99 10.56 5.14 -9.35
C CYS A 99 10.41 4.73 -10.83
N SER A 100 9.22 4.86 -11.42
CA SER A 100 8.97 4.59 -12.83
C SER A 100 8.72 5.91 -13.58
N GLN A 101 8.25 5.80 -14.83
CA GLN A 101 7.87 6.95 -15.66
C GLN A 101 6.36 6.99 -15.95
N SER A 102 5.58 6.02 -15.45
CA SER A 102 4.16 5.87 -15.77
C SER A 102 3.22 6.70 -14.88
N GLU A 103 3.76 7.41 -13.89
CA GLU A 103 3.01 8.17 -12.89
C GLU A 103 2.30 9.40 -13.49
N THR A 104 2.78 9.90 -14.63
CA THR A 104 2.17 11.03 -15.35
C THR A 104 1.22 10.61 -16.48
N GLU A 105 1.05 9.31 -16.75
CA GLU A 105 0.22 8.83 -17.85
C GLU A 105 -1.27 9.14 -17.65
N ASN A 106 -1.76 9.03 -16.42
CA ASN A 106 -3.15 9.34 -16.09
C ASN A 106 -3.31 10.84 -15.80
N PRO A 107 -4.44 11.46 -16.15
CA PRO A 107 -4.72 12.84 -15.80
C PRO A 107 -4.79 13.02 -14.27
N PRO A 108 -4.58 14.26 -13.76
CA PRO A 108 -4.81 14.57 -12.37
C PRO A 108 -6.23 14.20 -11.93
N ILE A 109 -6.38 13.74 -10.68
CA ILE A 109 -7.70 13.50 -10.08
C ILE A 109 -8.49 14.82 -10.00
N THR A 110 -7.79 15.94 -9.76
CA THR A 110 -8.38 17.28 -9.70
C THR A 110 -7.48 18.30 -10.40
N PRO A 111 -8.04 19.35 -11.03
CA PRO A 111 -7.24 20.45 -11.60
C PRO A 111 -6.36 21.17 -10.56
N GLU A 112 -6.79 21.22 -9.29
CA GLU A 112 -6.09 21.90 -8.20
C GLU A 112 -4.87 21.11 -7.69
N LEU A 113 -4.88 19.79 -7.88
CA LEU A 113 -3.84 18.87 -7.42
C LEU A 113 -3.22 18.11 -8.60
N THR A 114 -2.43 18.81 -9.40
CA THR A 114 -1.84 18.29 -10.65
C THR A 114 -0.89 17.10 -10.46
N TYR A 115 -0.43 16.86 -9.24
CA TYR A 115 0.47 15.77 -8.87
C TYR A 115 -0.24 14.53 -8.31
N LEU A 116 -1.53 14.60 -7.95
CA LEU A 116 -2.28 13.43 -7.50
C LEU A 116 -3.01 12.79 -8.68
N ARG A 117 -2.63 11.55 -8.99
CA ARG A 117 -3.09 10.81 -10.17
C ARG A 117 -3.45 9.38 -9.79
N LYS A 118 -4.36 8.77 -10.55
CA LYS A 118 -4.61 7.32 -10.41
C LYS A 118 -3.37 6.57 -10.87
N SER A 119 -2.87 5.65 -10.04
CA SER A 119 -1.72 4.82 -10.42
C SER A 119 -2.12 3.77 -11.47
N LYS A 120 -1.22 3.48 -12.42
CA LYS A 120 -1.38 2.44 -13.45
C LYS A 120 -0.59 1.16 -13.13
N GLY A 121 0.59 1.33 -12.53
CA GLY A 121 1.49 0.25 -12.14
C GLY A 121 2.53 0.83 -11.19
N PRO A 122 2.19 1.04 -9.91
CA PRO A 122 3.13 1.61 -8.96
C PRO A 122 4.29 0.63 -8.79
N ALA A 123 5.50 1.11 -9.05
CA ALA A 123 6.72 0.38 -8.79
C ALA A 123 7.44 0.99 -7.58
N CYS A 124 8.20 0.16 -6.89
CA CYS A 124 8.96 0.46 -5.68
C CYS A 124 8.10 0.80 -4.44
N GLY A 125 8.52 0.25 -3.29
CA GLY A 125 7.84 0.36 -2.00
C GLY A 125 8.31 1.52 -1.13
N HIS A 126 9.18 2.40 -1.67
CA HIS A 126 9.96 3.38 -0.91
C HIS A 126 9.12 4.24 0.05
N GLY A 127 7.92 4.66 -0.35
CA GLY A 127 7.05 5.45 0.53
C GLY A 127 5.60 5.50 0.08
N TYR A 128 4.69 5.13 0.97
CA TYR A 128 3.25 5.16 0.69
C TYR A 128 2.41 5.20 1.96
N ILE A 129 1.20 5.71 1.79
CA ILE A 129 0.15 5.70 2.81
C ILE A 129 -0.85 4.63 2.42
N ILE A 130 -1.30 3.83 3.37
CA ILE A 130 -2.22 2.74 3.13
C ILE A 130 -3.36 2.78 4.15
N SER A 131 -4.59 2.56 3.67
CA SER A 131 -5.75 2.37 4.52
C SER A 131 -5.77 0.93 5.04
N GLN A 132 -6.49 0.67 6.13
CA GLN A 132 -6.67 -0.69 6.64
C GLN A 132 -7.18 -1.66 5.56
N ARG A 133 -8.15 -1.22 4.74
CA ARG A 133 -8.70 -1.99 3.63
C ARG A 133 -7.64 -2.27 2.57
N GLY A 134 -6.80 -1.27 2.25
CA GLY A 134 -5.67 -1.43 1.36
C GLY A 134 -4.66 -2.46 1.88
N ALA A 135 -4.36 -2.41 3.18
CA ALA A 135 -3.44 -3.36 3.83
C ALA A 135 -3.98 -4.79 3.75
N GLN A 136 -5.28 -5.00 4.01
CA GLN A 136 -5.91 -6.31 3.85
C GLN A 136 -5.80 -6.82 2.41
N LYS A 137 -6.11 -5.98 1.41
CA LYS A 137 -5.97 -6.36 0.00
C LYS A 137 -4.53 -6.76 -0.34
N PHE A 138 -3.55 -6.01 0.17
CA PHE A 138 -2.14 -6.33 -0.04
C PHE A 138 -1.78 -7.66 0.60
N VAL A 139 -2.19 -7.94 1.84
CA VAL A 139 -2.00 -9.27 2.48
C VAL A 139 -2.61 -10.38 1.63
N ASP A 140 -3.86 -10.24 1.18
CA ASP A 140 -4.57 -11.27 0.42
C ASP A 140 -3.90 -11.56 -0.93
N MET A 141 -3.54 -10.52 -1.68
CA MET A 141 -2.83 -10.65 -2.97
C MET A 141 -1.47 -11.33 -2.78
N THR A 142 -0.79 -10.98 -1.69
CA THR A 142 0.54 -11.43 -1.35
C THR A 142 0.55 -12.92 -0.98
N LEU A 143 -0.43 -13.36 -0.20
CA LEU A 143 -0.62 -14.78 0.12
C LEU A 143 -1.05 -15.59 -1.11
N LYS A 144 -1.89 -15.02 -1.98
CA LYS A 144 -2.26 -15.66 -3.25
C LYS A 144 -1.06 -15.84 -4.18
N ALA A 145 -0.19 -14.84 -4.31
CA ALA A 145 1.00 -14.91 -5.15
C ALA A 145 2.02 -15.95 -4.65
N ILE A 146 2.08 -16.19 -3.33
CA ILE A 146 2.84 -17.31 -2.74
C ILE A 146 2.29 -18.67 -3.20
N GLU A 147 0.98 -18.81 -3.29
CA GLU A 147 0.33 -20.05 -3.73
C GLU A 147 0.47 -20.27 -5.25
N GLU A 148 0.58 -19.17 -6.02
CA GLU A 148 0.71 -19.15 -7.47
C GLU A 148 1.99 -18.39 -7.92
N PRO A 149 3.21 -18.94 -7.71
CA PRO A 149 4.49 -18.22 -7.73
C PRO A 149 4.96 -17.68 -9.09
N TRP A 150 4.11 -17.66 -10.12
CA TRP A 150 4.41 -17.07 -11.42
C TRP A 150 4.24 -15.54 -11.44
N ASP A 151 3.58 -14.96 -10.42
CA ASP A 151 3.19 -13.54 -10.37
C ASP A 151 4.10 -12.66 -9.49
N ILE A 152 5.22 -13.17 -8.99
CA ILE A 152 6.25 -12.35 -8.33
C ILE A 152 7.25 -11.85 -9.38
N VAL A 153 6.80 -10.95 -10.26
CA VAL A 153 7.64 -10.14 -11.16
C VAL A 153 7.00 -8.79 -11.42
#